data_AF-A0A3E0KSG8-F1
#
_entry.id   AF-A0A3E0KSG8-F1
#
_cell.length_a   1.000
_cell.length_b   1.000
_cell.length_c   1.000
_cell.angle_alpha   90.00
_cell.angle_beta   90.00
_cell.angle_gamma   90.00
#
_symmetry.space_group_name_H-M   'P 1'
#
loop_
_entity.id
_entity.type
_entity.pdbx_description
1 polymer ?
#
loop_
_entity_poly.entity_id
_entity_poly.type
_entity_poly.pdbx_seq_one_letter_code
_entity_poly.pdbx_strand_id
1 'polypeptide(L)'
;MRVLRAAGQVAFAAALVAAGALLYANLSRNLRQLGVPVGFDFLALEAGFAMGEPPIPYRPSDTYARAFAAGVINTLRVSGLGILLATVLGVAAGVGRLSSNWLVRQITGAYVEMVRNTPLLLQLFVWAFAVFGRLPPPGQAIHLGAGIYFSNRGVFLPWPAPAAGFAVWAAGGLAGLAGAVIAYRRLLRVRLATGRRTYPGPAAAAVLAAGLAAGWTLAPAPPFTGSAP
;
A
#
# COMPACT_ATOMS: atom_id res chain seq x y z
N MET A 1 -5.10 35.02 -35.86
CA MET A 1 -4.12 34.86 -34.75
C MET A 1 -4.22 33.54 -33.96
N ARG A 2 -5.39 32.91 -33.77
CA ARG A 2 -5.50 31.62 -33.05
C ARG A 2 -4.84 30.43 -33.77
N VAL A 3 -4.93 30.37 -35.10
CA VAL A 3 -4.37 29.29 -35.93
C VAL A 3 -2.84 29.25 -35.90
N LEU A 4 -2.17 30.40 -35.98
CA LEU A 4 -0.69 30.50 -35.92
C LEU A 4 -0.14 30.06 -34.56
N ARG A 5 -0.84 30.37 -33.46
CA ARG A 5 -0.47 29.90 -32.12
C ARG A 5 -0.63 28.40 -31.97
N ALA A 6 -1.72 27.83 -32.50
CA ALA A 6 -1.94 26.38 -32.50
C ALA A 6 -0.90 25.65 -33.36
N ALA A 7 -0.57 26.18 -34.55
CA ALA A 7 0.46 25.62 -35.42
C ALA A 7 1.86 25.64 -34.76
N GLY A 8 2.21 26.74 -34.08
CA GLY A 8 3.47 26.84 -33.33
C GLY A 8 3.56 25.84 -32.16
N GLN A 9 2.46 25.62 -31.43
CA GLN A 9 2.41 24.63 -30.36
C GLN A 9 2.56 23.20 -30.88
N VAL A 10 1.90 22.87 -32.00
CA VAL A 10 2.04 21.54 -32.64
C VAL A 10 3.45 21.32 -33.16
N ALA A 11 4.05 22.32 -33.81
CA ALA A 11 5.42 22.24 -34.30
C ALA A 11 6.43 22.08 -33.16
N PHE A 12 6.27 22.82 -32.06
CA PHE A 12 7.11 22.70 -30.88
C PHE A 12 6.94 21.33 -30.21
N ALA A 13 5.72 20.84 -30.05
CA ALA A 13 5.46 19.51 -29.50
C ALA A 13 6.07 18.40 -30.38
N ALA A 14 5.94 18.51 -31.70
CA ALA A 14 6.56 17.59 -32.65
C ALA A 14 8.08 17.63 -32.55
N ALA A 15 8.69 18.82 -32.45
CA ALA A 15 10.12 18.98 -32.26
C ALA A 15 10.60 18.38 -30.93
N LEU A 16 9.84 18.56 -29.84
CA LEU A 16 10.15 17.97 -28.53
C LEU A 16 10.10 16.44 -28.58
N VAL A 17 9.06 15.87 -29.20
CA VAL A 17 8.92 14.42 -29.37
C VAL A 17 10.04 13.86 -30.25
N ALA A 18 10.36 14.53 -31.36
CA ALA A 18 11.46 14.13 -32.25
C ALA A 18 12.82 14.19 -31.54
N ALA A 19 13.11 15.27 -30.81
CA ALA A 19 14.33 15.39 -30.02
C ALA A 19 14.42 14.28 -28.95
N GLY A 20 13.33 14.02 -28.23
CA GLY A 20 13.25 12.94 -27.25
C GLY A 20 13.48 11.56 -27.88
N ALA A 21 12.88 11.30 -29.04
CA ALA A 21 13.05 10.05 -29.77
C ALA A 21 14.49 9.86 -30.25
N LEU A 22 15.15 10.91 -30.75
CA LEU A 22 16.56 10.86 -31.17
C LEU A 22 17.49 10.58 -29.99
N LEU A 23 17.26 11.26 -28.85
CA LEU A 23 18.04 11.03 -27.63
C LEU A 23 17.87 9.60 -27.11
N TYR A 24 16.64 9.09 -27.06
CA TYR A 24 16.36 7.72 -26.65
C TYR A 24 16.99 6.69 -27.61
N ALA A 25 16.90 6.92 -28.92
CA ALA A 25 17.51 6.04 -29.91
C ALA A 25 19.05 6.04 -29.82
N ASN A 26 19.68 7.19 -29.58
CA ASN A 26 21.12 7.28 -29.35
C ASN A 26 21.54 6.57 -28.06
N LEU A 27 20.85 6.85 -26.95
CA LEU A 27 21.11 6.24 -25.65
C LEU A 27 20.96 4.72 -25.70
N SER A 28 19.86 4.23 -26.26
CA SER A 28 19.60 2.79 -26.35
C SER A 28 20.61 2.07 -27.24
N ARG A 29 21.09 2.70 -28.32
CA ARG A 29 22.17 2.15 -29.16
C ARG A 29 23.49 2.05 -28.39
N ASN A 30 23.88 3.12 -27.70
CA ASN A 30 25.13 3.15 -26.92
C ASN A 30 25.11 2.14 -25.76
N LEU A 31 24.00 2.05 -25.02
CA LEU A 31 23.87 1.11 -23.89
C LEU A 31 23.85 -0.34 -24.36
N ARG A 32 23.20 -0.64 -25.49
CA ARG A 32 23.26 -1.99 -26.09
C ARG A 32 24.68 -2.38 -26.51
N GLN A 33 25.48 -1.44 -27.04
CA GLN A 33 26.89 -1.68 -27.37
C GLN A 33 27.74 -1.97 -26.12
N LEU A 34 27.36 -1.41 -24.97
CA LEU A 34 27.99 -1.66 -23.67
C LEU A 34 27.47 -2.92 -22.97
N GLY A 35 26.60 -3.71 -23.61
CA GLY A 35 26.01 -4.91 -23.00
C GLY A 35 25.06 -4.61 -21.85
N VAL A 36 24.58 -3.36 -21.72
CA VAL A 36 23.57 -2.97 -20.74
C VAL A 36 22.19 -3.12 -21.39
N PRO A 37 21.42 -4.19 -21.09
CA PRO A 37 20.08 -4.35 -21.65
C PRO A 37 19.19 -3.21 -21.17
N VAL A 38 18.73 -2.39 -22.12
CA VAL A 38 17.82 -1.27 -21.85
C VAL A 38 16.39 -1.77 -22.04
N GLY A 39 15.64 -1.93 -20.96
CA GLY A 39 14.25 -2.39 -21.03
C GLY A 39 13.74 -2.93 -19.71
N PHE A 40 12.60 -3.60 -19.78
CA PHE A 40 12.00 -4.31 -18.65
C PHE A 40 12.37 -5.80 -18.61
N ASP A 41 13.28 -6.24 -19.48
CA ASP A 41 13.72 -7.64 -19.54
C ASP A 41 14.34 -8.12 -18.23
N PHE A 42 14.92 -7.20 -17.45
CA PHE A 42 15.41 -7.49 -16.10
C PHE A 42 14.33 -8.03 -15.17
N LEU A 43 13.05 -7.67 -15.38
CA LEU A 43 11.94 -8.15 -14.56
C LEU A 43 11.74 -9.66 -14.70
N ALA A 44 12.16 -10.25 -15.83
CA ALA A 44 12.08 -11.69 -16.08
C ALA A 44 13.32 -12.46 -15.59
N LEU A 45 14.40 -11.77 -15.21
CA LEU A 45 15.60 -12.40 -14.67
C LEU A 45 15.36 -12.88 -13.23
N GLU A 46 16.09 -13.90 -12.81
CA GLU A 46 16.09 -14.37 -11.43
C GLU A 46 16.64 -13.29 -10.50
N ALA A 47 15.96 -13.06 -9.38
CA ALA A 47 16.30 -12.02 -8.44
C ALA A 47 17.60 -12.30 -7.67
N GLY A 48 17.85 -13.57 -7.34
CA GLY A 48 19.12 -14.02 -6.73
C GLY A 48 19.31 -13.64 -5.26
N PHE A 49 18.33 -13.00 -4.61
CA PHE A 49 18.39 -12.63 -3.19
C PHE A 49 17.20 -13.18 -2.40
N ALA A 50 17.44 -13.50 -1.12
CA ALA A 50 16.40 -13.93 -0.20
C ALA A 50 15.72 -12.73 0.47
N MET A 51 14.40 -12.81 0.65
CA MET A 51 13.64 -11.87 1.49
C MET A 51 13.49 -12.45 2.89
N GLY A 52 13.67 -11.61 3.91
CA GLY A 52 13.52 -12.06 5.30
C GLY A 52 12.13 -12.57 5.62
N GLU A 53 11.10 -11.79 5.26
CA GLU A 53 9.69 -12.11 5.51
C GLU A 53 8.84 -11.63 4.32
N PRO A 54 8.74 -12.42 3.23
CA PRO A 54 8.01 -11.99 2.05
C PRO A 54 6.49 -12.10 2.29
N PRO A 55 5.68 -11.08 1.93
CA PRO A 55 4.23 -11.11 2.15
C PRO A 55 3.48 -12.08 1.21
N ILE A 56 4.17 -12.57 0.18
CA ILE A 56 3.70 -13.60 -0.76
C ILE A 56 4.79 -14.66 -0.87
N PRO A 57 4.48 -15.93 -1.17
CA PRO A 57 5.49 -16.97 -1.32
C PRO A 57 6.56 -16.53 -2.34
N TYR A 58 7.82 -16.41 -1.92
CA TYR A 58 8.91 -15.93 -2.76
C TYR A 58 10.18 -16.74 -2.49
N ARG A 59 10.89 -17.09 -3.55
CA ARG A 59 12.18 -17.78 -3.52
C ARG A 59 13.23 -16.94 -4.25
N PRO A 60 14.52 -17.06 -3.90
CA PRO A 60 15.59 -16.36 -4.62
C PRO A 60 15.67 -16.71 -6.12
N SER A 61 15.17 -17.89 -6.51
CA SER A 61 15.05 -18.34 -7.90
C SER A 61 13.86 -17.72 -8.65
N ASP A 62 12.99 -16.98 -7.96
CA ASP A 62 11.88 -16.28 -8.61
C ASP A 62 12.37 -15.02 -9.34
N THR A 63 11.52 -14.49 -10.22
CA THR A 63 11.84 -13.34 -11.05
C THR A 63 11.84 -12.02 -10.29
N TYR A 64 12.60 -11.02 -10.77
CA TYR A 64 12.55 -9.65 -10.23
C TYR A 64 11.14 -9.05 -10.26
N ALA A 65 10.30 -9.42 -11.23
CA ALA A 65 8.89 -9.03 -11.26
C ALA A 65 8.14 -9.47 -9.99
N ARG A 66 8.36 -10.73 -9.56
CA ARG A 66 7.75 -11.27 -8.34
C ARG A 66 8.32 -10.61 -7.10
N ALA A 67 9.64 -10.37 -7.07
CA ALA A 67 10.29 -9.64 -5.99
C ALA A 67 9.74 -8.21 -5.84
N PHE A 68 9.56 -7.51 -6.95
CA PHE A 68 8.97 -6.16 -6.96
C PHE A 68 7.53 -6.18 -6.48
N ALA A 69 6.71 -7.13 -6.94
CA ALA A 69 5.34 -7.30 -6.47
C ALA A 69 5.28 -7.56 -4.95
N ALA A 70 6.14 -8.44 -4.44
CA ALA A 70 6.26 -8.70 -3.01
C ALA A 70 6.64 -7.43 -2.23
N GLY A 71 7.59 -6.64 -2.74
CA GLY A 71 7.99 -5.36 -2.16
C GLY A 71 6.84 -4.35 -2.12
N VAL A 72 6.11 -4.18 -3.23
CA VAL A 72 4.94 -3.28 -3.31
C VAL A 72 3.85 -3.69 -2.33
N ILE A 73 3.53 -4.99 -2.26
CA ILE A 73 2.54 -5.51 -1.30
C ILE A 73 3.00 -5.22 0.13
N ASN A 74 4.29 -5.41 0.43
CA ASN A 74 4.83 -5.13 1.76
C ASN A 74 4.73 -3.63 2.10
N THR A 75 5.09 -2.74 1.18
CA THR A 75 4.95 -1.29 1.37
C THR A 75 3.50 -0.90 1.62
N LEU A 76 2.55 -1.40 0.82
CA LEU A 76 1.13 -1.11 1.01
C LEU A 76 0.62 -1.60 2.36
N ARG A 77 1.03 -2.81 2.78
CA ARG A 77 0.67 -3.38 4.08
C ARG A 77 1.20 -2.53 5.23
N VAL A 78 2.50 -2.21 5.22
CA VAL A 78 3.15 -1.45 6.28
C VAL A 78 2.66 -0.01 6.31
N SER A 79 2.54 0.66 5.17
CA SER A 79 2.02 2.03 5.09
C SER A 79 0.55 2.09 5.50
N GLY A 80 -0.29 1.12 5.11
CA GLY A 80 -1.69 1.07 5.51
C GLY A 80 -1.87 0.94 7.02
N LEU A 81 -1.17 0.00 7.66
CA LEU A 81 -1.17 -0.15 9.11
C LEU A 81 -0.56 1.08 9.81
N GLY A 82 0.53 1.61 9.27
CA GLY A 82 1.19 2.82 9.77
C GLY A 82 0.28 4.03 9.76
N ILE A 83 -0.44 4.28 8.66
CA ILE A 83 -1.43 5.37 8.55
C ILE A 83 -2.54 5.19 9.58
N LEU A 84 -3.09 3.97 9.71
CA LEU A 84 -4.16 3.70 10.66
C LEU A 84 -3.72 3.99 12.10
N LEU A 85 -2.58 3.41 12.52
CA LEU A 85 -2.05 3.57 13.87
C LEU A 85 -1.63 5.02 14.14
N ALA A 86 -0.93 5.66 13.19
CA ALA A 86 -0.53 7.06 13.31
C ALA A 86 -1.74 8.00 13.39
N THR A 87 -2.83 7.70 12.67
CA THR A 87 -4.06 8.49 12.76
C THR A 87 -4.71 8.34 14.13
N VAL A 88 -4.86 7.11 14.64
CA VAL A 88 -5.44 6.87 15.97
C VAL A 88 -4.62 7.54 17.06
N LEU A 89 -3.31 7.31 17.07
CA LEU A 89 -2.39 7.90 18.05
C LEU A 89 -2.31 9.42 17.92
N GLY A 90 -2.25 9.93 16.68
CA GLY A 90 -2.19 11.36 16.40
C GLY A 90 -3.46 12.09 16.82
N VAL A 91 -4.64 11.51 16.59
CA VAL A 91 -5.93 12.07 17.05
C VAL A 91 -6.03 11.99 18.56
N ALA A 92 -5.70 10.85 19.17
CA ALA A 92 -5.71 10.70 20.62
C ALA A 92 -4.77 11.71 21.29
N ALA A 93 -3.57 11.90 20.75
CA ALA A 93 -2.63 12.90 21.22
C ALA A 93 -3.12 14.35 20.96
N GLY A 94 -3.76 14.60 19.81
CA GLY A 94 -4.37 15.89 19.52
C GLY A 94 -5.44 16.27 20.54
N VAL A 95 -6.35 15.34 20.85
CA VAL A 95 -7.39 15.51 21.88
C VAL A 95 -6.75 15.66 23.27
N GLY A 96 -5.75 14.84 23.60
CA GLY A 96 -5.04 14.90 24.87
C GLY A 96 -4.40 16.28 25.14
N ARG A 97 -3.84 16.94 24.12
CA ARG A 97 -3.28 18.30 24.27
C ARG A 97 -4.33 19.37 24.57
N LEU A 98 -5.56 19.18 24.13
CA LEU A 98 -6.69 20.08 24.40
C LEU A 98 -7.40 19.79 25.72
N SER A 99 -6.98 18.72 26.43
CA SER A 99 -7.58 18.35 27.70
C SER A 99 -7.37 19.43 28.77
N SER A 100 -8.42 19.70 29.55
CA SER A 100 -8.36 20.53 30.73
C SER A 100 -7.51 19.90 31.84
N ASN A 101 -7.38 18.56 31.84
CA ASN A 101 -6.53 17.85 32.78
C ASN A 101 -5.04 18.12 32.48
N TRP A 102 -4.37 18.77 33.44
CA TRP A 102 -2.96 19.17 33.32
C TRP A 102 -2.04 17.97 33.05
N LEU A 103 -2.25 16.83 33.71
CA LEU A 103 -1.39 15.66 33.57
C LEU A 103 -1.48 15.07 32.16
N VAL A 104 -2.71 14.90 31.64
CA VAL A 104 -2.94 14.39 30.28
C VAL A 104 -2.30 15.32 29.25
N ARG A 105 -2.48 16.65 29.41
CA ARG A 105 -1.89 17.64 28.51
C ARG A 105 -0.36 17.58 28.50
N GLN A 106 0.28 17.42 29.67
CA GLN A 106 1.74 17.32 29.79
C GLN A 106 2.30 16.02 29.19
N ILE A 107 1.75 14.86 29.55
CA ILE A 107 2.18 13.56 29.02
C ILE A 107 2.09 13.56 27.49
N THR A 108 0.99 14.07 26.96
CA THR A 108 0.76 14.13 25.52
C THR A 108 1.68 15.14 24.83
N GLY A 109 1.96 16.28 25.47
CA GLY A 109 2.95 17.25 25.01
C GLY A 109 4.34 16.64 24.90
N ALA A 110 4.81 15.98 25.97
CA ALA A 110 6.11 15.32 26.02
C ALA A 110 6.23 14.22 24.94
N TYR A 111 5.19 13.41 24.75
CA TYR A 111 5.14 12.41 23.69
C TYR A 111 5.33 13.03 22.30
N VAL A 112 4.54 14.07 21.98
CA VAL A 112 4.58 14.72 20.66
C VAL A 112 5.93 15.40 20.42
N GLU A 113 6.47 16.10 21.42
CA GLU A 113 7.76 16.77 21.33
C GLU A 113 8.90 15.78 21.16
N MET A 114 8.92 14.69 21.93
CA MET A 114 9.95 13.64 21.79
C MET A 114 9.92 13.04 20.38
N VAL A 115 8.74 12.64 19.89
CA VAL A 115 8.62 12.00 18.57
C VAL A 115 9.00 12.94 17.43
N ARG A 116 8.63 14.23 17.52
CA ARG A 116 8.91 15.21 16.46
C ARG A 116 10.34 15.74 16.48
N ASN A 117 10.99 15.80 17.65
CA ASN A 117 12.33 16.38 17.80
C ASN A 117 13.45 15.31 17.74
N THR A 118 13.12 14.02 17.83
CA THR A 118 14.12 12.94 17.76
C THR A 118 14.40 12.56 16.29
N PRO A 119 15.66 12.53 15.83
CA PRO A 119 16.00 12.09 14.48
C PRO A 119 15.42 10.71 14.17
N LEU A 120 14.77 10.56 13.02
CA LEU A 120 14.16 9.28 12.61
C LEU A 120 15.16 8.14 12.63
N LEU A 121 16.40 8.40 12.19
CA LEU A 121 17.47 7.41 12.21
C LEU A 121 17.74 6.89 13.62
N LEU A 122 17.81 7.77 14.62
CA LEU A 122 17.99 7.39 16.03
C LEU A 122 16.82 6.53 16.51
N GLN A 123 15.58 6.89 16.15
CA GLN A 123 14.42 6.08 16.48
C GLN A 123 14.56 4.66 15.89
N LEU A 124 14.93 4.55 14.61
CA LEU A 124 15.14 3.26 13.95
C LEU A 124 16.22 2.43 14.66
N PHE A 125 17.34 3.03 15.06
CA PHE A 125 18.39 2.34 15.82
C PHE A 125 17.90 1.85 17.19
N VAL A 126 17.19 2.69 17.95
CA VAL A 126 16.66 2.32 19.27
C VAL A 126 15.69 1.15 19.14
N TRP A 127 14.74 1.22 18.20
CA TRP A 127 13.79 0.13 17.98
C TRP A 127 14.50 -1.15 17.51
N ALA A 128 15.35 -1.06 16.50
CA ALA A 128 16.01 -2.22 15.93
C ALA A 128 16.95 -2.92 16.92
N PHE A 129 17.78 -2.18 17.66
CA PHE A 129 18.85 -2.78 18.47
C PHE A 129 18.56 -2.77 19.97
N ALA A 130 18.03 -1.68 20.52
CA ALA A 130 17.81 -1.58 21.96
C ALA A 130 16.52 -2.27 22.43
N VAL A 131 15.50 -2.29 21.58
CA VAL A 131 14.21 -2.93 21.85
C VAL A 131 14.17 -4.34 21.25
N PHE A 132 14.15 -4.47 19.92
CA PHE A 132 14.02 -5.78 19.27
C PHE A 132 15.30 -6.60 19.33
N GLY A 133 16.49 -6.00 19.21
CA GLY A 133 17.76 -6.72 19.28
C GLY A 133 18.02 -7.46 20.60
N ARG A 134 17.30 -7.12 21.69
CA ARG A 134 17.37 -7.83 22.98
C ARG A 134 16.40 -9.00 23.10
N LEU A 135 15.45 -9.14 22.17
CA LEU A 135 14.54 -10.27 22.14
C LEU A 135 15.25 -11.53 21.63
N PRO A 136 14.75 -12.72 21.97
CA PRO A 136 15.35 -13.96 21.49
C PRO A 136 15.25 -14.10 19.97
N PRO A 137 16.15 -14.87 19.34
CA PRO A 137 16.06 -15.19 17.93
C PRO A 137 14.77 -15.99 17.63
N PRO A 138 14.31 -16.04 16.36
CA PRO A 138 13.02 -16.65 16.01
C PRO A 138 12.89 -18.12 16.44
N GLY A 139 13.99 -18.87 16.50
CA GLY A 139 13.98 -20.27 16.96
C GLY A 139 13.72 -20.44 18.46
N GLN A 140 13.75 -19.36 19.25
CA GLN A 140 13.47 -19.33 20.69
C GLN A 140 12.45 -18.21 21.01
N ALA A 141 11.54 -17.92 20.08
CA ALA A 141 10.59 -16.83 20.22
C ALA A 141 9.71 -16.97 21.48
N ILE A 142 9.36 -15.84 22.10
CA ILE A 142 8.45 -15.83 23.24
C ILE A 142 7.03 -15.92 22.70
N HIS A 143 6.33 -17.01 23.00
CA HIS A 143 4.94 -17.22 22.60
C HIS A 143 3.99 -16.67 23.68
N LEU A 144 3.14 -15.72 23.32
CA LEU A 144 2.13 -15.15 24.25
C LEU A 144 0.76 -15.83 24.14
N GLY A 145 0.64 -16.87 23.30
CA GLY A 145 -0.64 -17.50 22.95
C GLY A 145 -1.36 -16.77 21.81
N ALA A 146 -2.46 -17.37 21.31
CA ALA A 146 -3.26 -16.84 20.21
C ALA A 146 -2.50 -16.56 18.89
N GLY A 147 -1.38 -17.26 18.65
CA GLY A 147 -0.55 -17.08 17.45
C GLY A 147 0.35 -15.83 17.48
N ILE A 148 0.47 -15.17 18.63
CA ILE A 148 1.33 -14.00 18.82
C ILE A 148 2.68 -14.45 19.39
N TYR A 149 3.77 -14.04 18.76
CA TYR A 149 5.12 -14.30 19.26
C TYR A 149 6.08 -13.13 19.03
N PHE A 150 7.05 -13.02 19.94
CA PHE A 150 8.05 -11.96 19.98
C PHE A 150 9.43 -12.54 19.69
N SER A 151 10.16 -11.90 18.79
CA SER A 151 11.55 -12.24 18.49
C SER A 151 12.35 -11.00 18.14
N ASN A 152 13.66 -11.16 17.95
CA ASN A 152 14.52 -10.08 17.44
C ASN A 152 14.21 -9.63 16.01
N ARG A 153 13.31 -10.34 15.30
CA ARG A 153 12.74 -9.90 14.02
C ARG A 153 11.47 -9.06 14.17
N GLY A 154 11.03 -8.82 15.41
CA GLY A 154 9.85 -8.03 15.73
C GLY A 154 8.72 -8.86 16.34
N VAL A 155 7.51 -8.32 16.24
CA VAL A 155 6.28 -8.92 16.74
C VAL A 155 5.54 -9.57 15.57
N PHE A 156 5.23 -10.84 15.72
CA PHE A 156 4.44 -11.57 14.76
C PHE A 156 3.02 -11.68 15.27
N LEU A 157 2.09 -11.26 14.42
CA LEU A 157 0.67 -11.28 14.66
C LEU A 157 0.03 -12.21 13.63
N PRO A 158 -0.97 -13.02 14.02
CA PRO A 158 -1.71 -13.81 13.05
C PRO A 158 -2.34 -12.86 12.03
N TRP A 159 -2.02 -13.06 10.75
CA TRP A 159 -2.54 -12.26 9.67
C TRP A 159 -3.52 -13.08 8.83
N PRO A 160 -4.62 -12.46 8.35
CA PRO A 160 -5.51 -13.12 7.40
C PRO A 160 -4.76 -13.40 6.09
N ALA A 161 -4.47 -14.67 5.82
CA ALA A 161 -3.90 -15.14 4.56
C ALA A 161 -5.00 -15.51 3.57
N PRO A 162 -4.83 -15.22 2.26
CA PRO A 162 -5.77 -15.66 1.23
C PRO A 162 -5.98 -17.17 1.24
N ALA A 163 -7.24 -17.59 1.31
CA ALA A 163 -7.64 -19.00 1.27
C ALA A 163 -8.46 -19.32 0.01
N ALA A 164 -8.98 -20.54 -0.09
CA ALA A 164 -9.72 -21.00 -1.27
C ALA A 164 -10.91 -20.10 -1.65
N GLY A 165 -11.55 -19.43 -0.68
CA GLY A 165 -12.63 -18.48 -0.92
C GLY A 165 -12.20 -17.10 -1.41
N PHE A 166 -10.91 -16.76 -1.36
CA PHE A 166 -10.41 -15.41 -1.63
C PHE A 166 -10.73 -14.94 -3.05
N ALA A 167 -10.60 -15.81 -4.05
CA ALA A 167 -10.87 -15.46 -5.44
C ALA A 167 -12.34 -15.06 -5.67
N VAL A 168 -13.29 -15.80 -5.08
CA VAL A 168 -14.73 -15.52 -5.17
C VAL A 168 -15.08 -14.23 -4.44
N TRP A 169 -14.51 -14.03 -3.24
CA TRP A 169 -14.68 -12.80 -2.48
C TRP A 169 -14.10 -11.57 -3.22
N ALA A 170 -12.90 -11.69 -3.78
CA ALA A 170 -12.25 -10.63 -4.56
C ALA A 170 -13.05 -10.31 -5.83
N ALA A 171 -13.58 -11.31 -6.54
CA ALA A 171 -14.45 -11.12 -7.69
C ALA A 171 -15.75 -10.39 -7.31
N GLY A 172 -16.38 -10.76 -6.18
CA GLY A 172 -17.54 -10.05 -5.63
C GLY A 172 -17.24 -8.60 -5.26
N GLY A 173 -16.07 -8.35 -4.68
CA GLY A 173 -15.57 -7.00 -4.39
C GLY A 173 -15.35 -6.16 -5.65
N LEU A 174 -14.76 -6.73 -6.71
CA LEU A 174 -14.56 -6.04 -7.99
C LEU A 174 -15.90 -5.74 -8.69
N ALA A 175 -16.83 -6.68 -8.68
CA ALA A 175 -18.18 -6.47 -9.21
C ALA A 175 -18.93 -5.38 -8.40
N GLY A 176 -18.80 -5.41 -7.07
CA GLY A 176 -19.32 -4.38 -6.17
C GLY A 176 -18.72 -3.00 -6.44
N LEU A 177 -17.41 -2.92 -6.70
CA LEU A 177 -16.72 -1.68 -7.05
C LEU A 177 -17.21 -1.13 -8.40
N ALA A 178 -17.31 -1.97 -9.42
CA ALA A 178 -17.86 -1.59 -10.71
C ALA A 178 -19.30 -1.08 -10.56
N GLY A 179 -20.13 -1.79 -9.79
CA GLY A 179 -21.49 -1.37 -9.44
C GLY A 179 -21.53 -0.04 -8.68
N ALA A 180 -20.63 0.16 -7.72
CA ALA A 180 -20.53 1.39 -6.94
C ALA A 180 -20.15 2.59 -7.81
N VAL A 181 -19.20 2.43 -8.75
CA VAL A 181 -18.83 3.47 -9.71
C VAL A 181 -20.00 3.79 -10.65
N ILE A 182 -20.73 2.79 -11.12
CA ILE A 182 -21.92 2.99 -11.96
C ILE A 182 -23.01 3.72 -11.18
N ALA A 183 -23.32 3.29 -9.95
CA ALA A 183 -24.30 3.91 -9.06
C ALA A 183 -23.92 5.36 -8.75
N TYR A 184 -22.67 5.62 -8.40
CA TYR A 184 -22.16 6.96 -8.17
C TYR A 184 -22.33 7.85 -9.40
N ARG A 185 -21.89 7.38 -10.57
CA ARG A 185 -21.98 8.15 -11.84
C ARG A 185 -23.41 8.37 -12.29
N ARG A 186 -24.33 7.43 -12.05
CA ARG A 186 -25.75 7.61 -12.40
C ARG A 186 -26.44 8.57 -11.44
N LEU A 187 -26.28 8.38 -10.14
CA LEU A 187 -26.89 9.24 -9.12
C LEU A 187 -26.34 10.67 -9.17
N LEU A 188 -25.06 10.83 -9.50
CA LEU A 188 -24.47 12.15 -9.74
C LEU A 188 -25.04 12.80 -11.00
N ARG A 189 -25.21 12.06 -12.10
CA ARG A 189 -25.85 12.57 -13.31
C ARG A 189 -27.31 12.99 -13.07
N VAL A 190 -28.07 12.20 -12.32
CA VAL A 190 -29.46 12.53 -11.95
C VAL A 190 -29.50 13.79 -11.07
N ARG A 191 -28.61 13.89 -10.07
CA ARG A 191 -28.49 15.08 -9.22
C ARG A 191 -28.19 16.35 -10.05
N LEU A 192 -27.26 16.25 -11.00
CA LEU A 192 -26.87 17.36 -11.87
C LEU A 192 -27.97 17.75 -12.87
N ALA A 193 -28.75 16.78 -13.38
CA ALA A 193 -29.80 17.03 -14.37
C ALA A 193 -31.14 17.48 -13.76
N THR A 194 -31.49 16.98 -12.58
CA THR A 194 -32.82 17.20 -11.96
C THR A 194 -32.80 18.11 -10.74
N GLY A 195 -31.63 18.50 -10.24
CA GLY A 195 -31.47 19.31 -9.03
C GLY A 195 -31.93 18.62 -7.73
N ARG A 196 -32.43 17.39 -7.80
CA ARG A 196 -32.91 16.64 -6.63
C ARG A 196 -31.75 16.18 -5.76
N ARG A 197 -31.96 16.17 -4.44
CA ARG A 197 -30.98 15.73 -3.45
C ARG A 197 -30.82 14.21 -3.49
N THR A 198 -30.00 13.70 -4.40
CA THR A 198 -29.58 12.29 -4.43
C THR A 198 -28.43 12.05 -3.43
N TYR A 199 -28.13 10.83 -2.98
CA TYR A 199 -26.98 10.53 -2.10
C TYR A 199 -25.97 9.56 -2.78
N PRO A 200 -25.17 10.04 -3.77
CA PRO A 200 -24.32 9.18 -4.59
C PRO A 200 -23.20 8.49 -3.81
N GLY A 201 -22.61 9.15 -2.80
CA GLY A 201 -21.54 8.57 -1.97
C GLY A 201 -22.03 7.38 -1.12
N PRO A 202 -23.06 7.56 -0.26
CA PRO A 202 -23.61 6.47 0.54
C PRO A 202 -24.14 5.31 -0.30
N ALA A 203 -24.80 5.60 -1.43
CA ALA A 203 -25.30 4.56 -2.33
C ALA A 203 -24.15 3.74 -2.97
N ALA A 204 -23.06 4.40 -3.39
CA ALA A 204 -21.89 3.70 -3.89
C ALA A 204 -21.22 2.85 -2.81
N ALA A 205 -21.10 3.37 -1.59
CA ALA A 205 -20.59 2.61 -0.45
C ALA A 205 -21.46 1.38 -0.13
N ALA A 206 -22.79 1.53 -0.16
CA ALA A 206 -23.72 0.43 0.05
C ALA A 206 -23.60 -0.66 -1.03
N VAL A 207 -23.46 -0.28 -2.30
CA VAL A 207 -23.28 -1.24 -3.41
C VAL A 207 -21.94 -1.98 -3.30
N LEU A 208 -20.87 -1.28 -2.91
CA LEU A 208 -19.57 -1.92 -2.66
C LEU A 208 -19.65 -2.90 -1.49
N ALA A 209 -20.29 -2.50 -0.39
CA ALA A 209 -20.50 -3.36 0.77
C ALA A 209 -21.33 -4.60 0.42
N ALA A 210 -22.39 -4.44 -0.38
CA ALA A 210 -23.21 -5.55 -0.86
C ALA A 210 -22.41 -6.54 -1.73
N GLY A 211 -21.54 -6.03 -2.62
CA GLY A 211 -20.67 -6.89 -3.45
C GLY A 211 -19.65 -7.68 -2.63
N LEU A 212 -19.04 -7.05 -1.62
CA LEU A 212 -18.12 -7.73 -0.70
C LEU A 212 -18.84 -8.77 0.17
N ALA A 213 -20.06 -8.46 0.64
CA ALA A 213 -20.88 -9.38 1.41
C ALA A 213 -21.35 -10.58 0.56
N ALA A 214 -21.80 -10.35 -0.67
CA ALA A 214 -22.17 -11.41 -1.60
C ALA A 214 -20.97 -12.29 -1.95
N GLY A 215 -19.79 -11.68 -2.19
CA GLY A 215 -18.56 -12.43 -2.41
C GLY A 215 -18.16 -13.28 -1.20
N TRP A 216 -18.46 -12.83 0.02
CA TRP A 216 -18.21 -13.60 1.24
C TRP A 216 -19.17 -14.79 1.40
N THR A 217 -20.46 -14.60 1.13
CA THR A 217 -21.48 -15.66 1.30
C THR A 217 -21.46 -16.70 0.20
N LEU A 218 -21.08 -16.30 -1.02
CA LEU A 218 -20.96 -17.21 -2.17
C LEU A 218 -19.62 -17.96 -2.19
N ALA A 219 -18.64 -17.54 -1.39
CA ALA A 219 -17.37 -18.23 -1.32
C ALA A 219 -17.54 -19.63 -0.70
N PRO A 220 -16.99 -20.69 -1.32
CA PRO A 220 -17.14 -22.07 -0.83
C PRO A 220 -16.39 -22.34 0.49
N ALA A 221 -15.52 -21.43 0.90
CA ALA A 221 -14.75 -21.47 2.13
C ALA A 221 -14.52 -20.02 2.61
N PRO A 222 -14.20 -19.78 3.89
CA PRO A 222 -13.82 -18.45 4.34
C PRO A 222 -12.66 -17.93 3.47
N PRO A 223 -12.74 -16.68 2.98
CA PRO A 223 -11.74 -16.13 2.05
C PRO A 223 -10.39 -15.86 2.71
N PHE A 224 -10.37 -15.84 4.03
CA PHE A 224 -9.15 -15.67 4.81
C PHE A 224 -9.01 -16.79 5.84
N THR A 225 -7.80 -17.31 5.99
CA THR A 225 -7.41 -18.20 7.09
C THR A 225 -6.35 -17.51 7.94
N GLY A 226 -6.29 -17.78 9.23
CA GLY A 226 -5.18 -17.32 10.05
C GLY A 226 -3.90 -18.03 9.62
N SER A 227 -2.89 -17.29 9.19
CA SER A 227 -1.55 -17.87 9.05
C SER A 227 -0.96 -18.05 10.46
N ALA A 228 -0.90 -19.29 10.93
CA ALA A 228 0.15 -19.64 11.89
C ALA A 228 1.45 -19.82 11.09
N PRO A 229 2.60 -19.38 11.62
CA PRO A 229 3.90 -19.66 11.00
C PRO A 229 4.20 -21.16 10.98
#